data_AF-A0A7R7MY28-F1
#
_entry.id   AF-A0A7R7MY28-F1
#
_cell.length_a   1.000
_cell.length_b   1.000
_cell.length_c   1.000
_cell.angle_alpha   90.00
_cell.angle_beta   90.00
_cell.angle_gamma   90.00
#
_symmetry.space_group_name_H-M   'P 1'
#
loop_
_entity.id
_entity.type
_entity.pdbx_description
1 polymer ?
#
loop_
_entity_poly.entity_id
_entity_poly.type
_entity_poly.pdbx_seq_one_letter_code
_entity_poly.pdbx_strand_id
1 'polypeptide(L)' 'MTMRAEYTFALYSGSLAEPGDQNPYAGQSLALASLWMRGYRRMLRVRIDGGLAMRRYRGDERTRR' A
#
# COMPACT_ATOMS: atom_id res chain seq x y z
N MET A 1 -15.53 -17.12 -8.29
CA MET A 1 -14.18 -16.54 -8.21
C MET A 1 -13.18 -17.66 -8.04
N THR A 2 -11.97 -17.56 -8.58
CA THR A 2 -10.89 -18.54 -8.29
C THR A 2 -10.05 -18.04 -7.11
N MET A 3 -9.40 -18.94 -6.37
CA MET A 3 -8.54 -18.56 -5.23
C MET A 3 -7.43 -17.58 -5.63
N ARG A 4 -6.86 -17.74 -6.83
CA ARG A 4 -5.87 -16.80 -7.39
C ARG A 4 -6.47 -15.42 -7.63
N ALA A 5 -7.71 -15.35 -8.13
CA ALA A 5 -8.39 -14.09 -8.36
C ALA A 5 -8.66 -13.36 -7.04
N GLU A 6 -9.12 -14.06 -6.01
CA GLU A 6 -9.35 -13.48 -4.67
C GLU A 6 -8.07 -12.93 -4.05
N TYR A 7 -6.95 -13.64 -4.19
CA TYR A 7 -5.66 -13.20 -3.66
C TYR A 7 -5.14 -11.96 -4.39
N THR A 8 -5.31 -11.94 -5.72
CA THR A 8 -4.95 -10.79 -6.55
C THR A 8 -5.80 -9.58 -6.18
N PHE A 9 -7.11 -9.80 -5.99
CA PHE A 9 -8.04 -8.77 -5.59
C PHE A 9 -7.72 -8.20 -4.20
N ALA A 10 -7.42 -9.04 -3.21
CA ALA A 10 -7.01 -8.59 -1.87
C ALA A 10 -5.74 -7.72 -1.93
N LEU A 11 -4.73 -8.14 -2.69
CA LEU A 11 -3.50 -7.35 -2.87
C LEU A 11 -3.75 -6.00 -3.55
N TYR A 12 -4.56 -6.00 -4.60
CA TYR A 12 -4.84 -4.81 -5.40
C TYR A 12 -5.70 -3.81 -4.62
N SER A 13 -6.76 -4.28 -3.95
CA SER A 13 -7.62 -3.43 -3.11
C SER A 13 -6.83 -2.76 -1.98
N GLY A 14 -5.88 -3.44 -1.35
CA GLY A 14 -4.98 -2.81 -0.38
C GLY A 14 -4.12 -1.71 -1.00
N SER A 15 -3.67 -1.87 -2.25
CA SER A 15 -2.87 -0.85 -2.95
C SER A 15 -3.68 0.39 -3.35
N LEU A 16 -5.02 0.28 -3.40
CA LEU A 16 -5.96 1.36 -3.72
C LEU A 16 -6.61 2.00 -2.49
N ALA A 17 -6.38 1.48 -1.30
CA ALA A 17 -6.96 2.00 -0.07
C ALA A 17 -6.43 3.41 0.28
N GLU A 18 -7.11 4.07 1.21
CA GLU A 18 -6.74 5.37 1.76
C GLU A 18 -6.12 5.25 3.17
N PRO A 19 -5.24 6.19 3.59
CA PRO A 19 -4.65 6.14 4.91
C PRO A 19 -5.72 6.17 6.00
N GLY A 20 -5.70 5.16 6.87
CA GLY A 20 -6.68 4.98 7.93
C GLY A 20 -7.76 3.94 7.62
N ASP A 21 -7.83 3.45 6.38
CA ASP A 21 -8.76 2.38 6.00
C ASP A 21 -8.51 1.11 6.82
N GLN A 22 -9.61 0.50 7.26
CA GLN A 22 -9.57 -0.77 7.95
C GLN A 22 -9.42 -1.92 6.96
N ASN A 23 -8.66 -2.96 7.35
CA ASN A 23 -8.49 -4.15 6.52
C ASN A 23 -9.80 -4.95 6.48
N PRO A 24 -10.47 -5.08 5.31
CA PRO A 24 -11.78 -5.71 5.23
C PRO A 24 -11.75 -7.22 5.48
N TYR A 25 -10.56 -7.84 5.41
CA TYR A 25 -10.37 -9.27 5.64
C TYR A 25 -9.95 -9.62 7.07
N ALA A 26 -9.82 -8.61 7.94
CA ALA A 26 -9.46 -8.82 9.34
C ALA A 26 -10.48 -9.75 10.03
N GLY A 27 -9.99 -10.82 10.66
CA GLY A 27 -10.84 -11.83 11.31
C GLY A 27 -11.56 -12.80 10.36
N GLN A 28 -11.47 -12.61 9.04
CA GLN A 28 -12.08 -13.50 8.05
C GLN A 28 -11.07 -14.47 7.44
N SER A 29 -9.91 -13.97 7.04
CA SER A 29 -8.85 -14.78 6.43
C SER A 29 -7.48 -14.14 6.63
N LEU A 30 -6.58 -14.84 7.30
CA LEU A 30 -5.21 -14.37 7.53
C LEU A 30 -4.45 -14.14 6.22
N ALA A 31 -4.66 -15.02 5.23
CA ALA A 31 -3.99 -14.92 3.93
C ALA A 31 -4.44 -13.67 3.16
N LEU A 32 -5.75 -13.44 3.06
CA LEU A 32 -6.30 -12.26 2.38
C LEU A 32 -5.92 -10.97 3.12
N ALA A 33 -6.02 -10.97 4.45
CA ALA A 33 -5.61 -9.83 5.27
C ALA A 33 -4.13 -9.47 5.07
N SER A 34 -3.24 -10.47 4.98
CA SER A 34 -1.82 -10.25 4.74
C SER A 34 -1.53 -9.68 3.35
N LEU A 35 -2.24 -10.14 2.33
CA LEU A 35 -2.11 -9.63 0.96
C LEU A 35 -2.61 -8.19 0.86
N TRP A 36 -3.76 -7.89 1.44
CA TRP A 36 -4.27 -6.52 1.52
C TRP A 36 -3.28 -5.60 2.24
N MET A 37 -2.77 -6.02 3.39
CA MET A 37 -1.79 -5.24 4.17
C MET A 37 -0.50 -5.00 3.37
N ARG A 38 -0.06 -5.95 2.55
CA ARG A 38 1.09 -5.78 1.66
C ARG A 38 0.83 -4.68 0.62
N GLY A 39 -0.36 -4.67 0.01
CA GLY A 39 -0.78 -3.61 -0.91
C GLY A 39 -0.82 -2.24 -0.22
N TYR A 40 -1.46 -2.19 0.94
CA TYR A 40 -1.61 -0.98 1.75
C TYR A 40 -0.26 -0.37 2.15
N ARG A 41 0.68 -1.19 2.62
CA ARG A 41 2.05 -0.73 2.95
C ARG A 41 2.79 -0.21 1.73
N ARG A 42 2.61 -0.83 0.56
CA ARG A 42 3.22 -0.35 -0.69
C ARG A 42 2.67 1.03 -1.04
N MET A 43 1.35 1.21 -0.96
CA MET A 43 0.69 2.49 -1.17
C MET A 43 1.22 3.55 -0.21
N LEU A 44 1.26 3.26 1.10
CA LEU A 44 1.77 4.20 2.11
C LEU A 44 3.22 4.61 1.82
N ARG A 45 4.08 3.65 1.47
CA ARG A 45 5.48 3.96 1.13
C ARG A 45 5.56 4.92 -0.05
N VAL A 46 4.76 4.71 -1.11
CA VAL A 46 4.75 5.61 -2.27
C VAL A 46 4.28 7.02 -1.87
N ARG A 47 3.21 7.14 -1.08
CA ARG A 47 2.71 8.44 -0.61
C ARG A 47 3.70 9.17 0.28
N ILE A 48 4.34 8.46 1.21
CA ILE A 48 5.33 9.02 2.13
C ILE A 48 6.60 9.40 1.35
N ASP A 49 7.21 8.45 0.66
CA ASP A 49 8.53 8.62 0.05
C ASP A 49 8.51 9.42 -1.25
N GLY A 50 7.38 9.45 -1.95
CA GLY A 50 7.23 10.14 -3.23
C GLY A 50 7.11 11.65 -3.11
N GLY A 51 6.75 12.16 -1.93
CA GLY A 51 6.53 13.59 -1.70
C GLY A 51 7.83 14.41 -1.81
N LEU A 52 7.70 15.63 -2.32
CA LEU A 52 8.81 16.60 -2.43
C LEU A 52 9.49 16.83 -1.07
N ALA A 53 8.70 16.87 0.01
CA ALA A 53 9.20 17.03 1.38
C ALA A 53 10.16 15.89 1.77
N MET A 54 9.77 14.63 1.53
CA MET A 54 10.63 13.48 1.83
C MET A 54 11.85 13.40 0.92
N ARG A 55 11.72 13.78 -0.36
CA ARG A 55 12.87 13.90 -1.27
C ARG A 55 13.88 14.95 -0.81
N ARG A 56 13.41 16.13 -0.39
CA ARG A 56 14.24 17.18 0.19
C ARG A 56 14.89 16.74 1.51
N TYR A 57 14.12 16.10 2.39
CA TYR A 57 14.63 15.55 3.65
C TYR A 57 15.77 14.54 3.41
N ARG A 58 15.65 13.70 2.37
CA ARG A 58 16.70 12.73 1.98
C ARG A 58 17.89 13.36 1.24
N GLY A 59 17.90 14.66 1.00
CA GLY A 59 18.98 15.34 0.29
C GLY A 59 19.04 15.01 -1.21
N ASP A 60 17.91 14.66 -1.84
CA ASP A 60 17.87 14.33 -3.26
C ASP A 60 18.14 15.59 -4.12
N GLU A 61 19.40 15.75 -4.55
CA GLU A 61 19.95 16.95 -5.19
C GLU A 61 19.30 17.27 -6.55
N ARG A 62 18.55 16.33 -7.14
CA ARG A 62 17.77 16.54 -8.37
C ARG A 62 16.65 17.58 -8.20
N THR A 63 16.33 17.96 -6.96
CA THR A 63 15.27 18.91 -6.63
C THR A 63 15.75 20.37 -6.49
N ARG A 64 17.05 20.63 -6.68
CA ARG A 64 17.71 21.94 -6.47
C ARG A 64 17.91 22.77 -7.76
N ARG A 65 17.35 22.35 -8.89
CA ARG A 65 17.39 23.12 -10.15
C ARG A 65 16.26 24.12 -10.25
#